data_AF-A0A945K2V4-F1
#
_entry.id   AF-A0A945K2V4-F1
#
_cell.length_a   1.000
_cell.length_b   1.000
_cell.length_c   1.000
_cell.angle_alpha   90.00
_cell.angle_beta   90.00
_cell.angle_gamma   90.00
#
_symmetry.space_group_name_H-M   'P 1'
#
loop_
_entity.id
_entity.type
_entity.pdbx_description
1 polymer ?
#
loop_
_entity_poly.entity_id
_entity_poly.type
_entity_poly.pdbx_seq_one_letter_code
_entity_poly.pdbx_strand_id
1 'polypeptide(L)'
;MTILSCVLAIASAPEAQQTLASPGSLLVHESFEDTSLASRGWYDGAPVIVEDPTAPDGSHVILWHWSQTGAISPDGGSVRLRLPPLEDVTIGYRLRLSSDWTWTQRGYHPHTFSLLTNLDPEYVGPGYTHLTTYAEVVDGVPRLALQDGRNVDPTHIDADEALWSEDGAVAGCNGDADGHGLGDCYRAGDNWLNAKVWQADRVLLGSPVAPDETTSWHEIRARFRLNSVADGVTHRDGVLQMWFDGELIIDVQNAVLRSARHSFMMFNQLFLGPYYGPGVEQPQSIWIDDIRVWASTPSTVTVPASWGQVKTRGANN
;
A
#
# COMPACT_ATOMS: atom_id res chain seq x y z
N MET A 1 -68.07 10.83 -3.24
CA MET A 1 -67.12 9.86 -2.66
C MET A 1 -65.80 10.08 -3.35
N THR A 2 -64.93 10.90 -2.77
CA THR A 2 -63.68 11.36 -3.39
C THR A 2 -62.55 10.83 -2.54
N ILE A 3 -61.75 9.91 -3.09
CA ILE A 3 -60.60 9.32 -2.40
C ILE A 3 -59.42 10.24 -2.65
N LEU A 4 -58.89 10.83 -1.57
CA LEU A 4 -57.68 11.63 -1.59
C LEU A 4 -56.50 10.69 -1.31
N SER A 5 -55.68 10.41 -2.33
CA SER A 5 -54.42 9.66 -2.15
C SER A 5 -53.34 10.61 -1.66
N CYS A 6 -52.89 10.41 -0.41
CA CYS A 6 -51.69 11.03 0.14
C CYS A 6 -50.46 10.27 -0.37
N VAL A 7 -49.65 10.89 -1.21
CA VAL A 7 -48.30 10.41 -1.54
C VAL A 7 -47.35 10.98 -0.48
N LEU A 8 -46.82 10.13 0.40
CA LEU A 8 -45.68 10.50 1.25
C LEU A 8 -44.43 10.53 0.37
N ALA A 9 -43.84 11.72 0.21
CA ALA A 9 -42.48 11.85 -0.30
C ALA A 9 -41.51 11.45 0.82
N ILE A 10 -40.80 10.35 0.63
CA ILE A 10 -39.70 9.95 1.51
C ILE A 10 -38.49 10.76 1.04
N ALA A 11 -38.09 11.76 1.83
CA ALA A 11 -36.83 12.45 1.61
C ALA A 11 -35.68 11.48 1.94
N SER A 12 -34.83 11.20 0.96
CA SER A 12 -33.58 10.47 1.15
C SER A 12 -32.64 11.27 2.06
N ALA A 13 -32.10 10.62 3.09
CA ALA A 13 -31.08 11.21 3.94
C ALA A 13 -29.82 11.53 3.12
N PRO A 14 -29.08 12.62 3.44
CA PRO A 14 -27.83 12.92 2.77
C PRO A 14 -26.82 11.81 3.06
N GLU A 15 -26.22 11.30 1.99
CA GLU A 15 -25.13 10.33 2.03
C GLU A 15 -23.98 10.94 2.84
N ALA A 16 -23.56 10.26 3.90
CA ALA A 16 -22.47 10.71 4.74
C ALA A 16 -21.18 10.67 3.92
N GLN A 17 -20.75 11.84 3.43
CA GLN A 17 -19.42 12.03 2.87
C GLN A 17 -18.43 11.60 3.96
N GLN A 18 -17.82 10.43 3.81
CA GLN A 18 -16.76 9.98 4.72
C GLN A 18 -15.60 10.95 4.57
N THR A 19 -15.56 11.96 5.45
CA THR A 19 -14.40 12.82 5.60
C THR A 19 -13.20 11.93 5.90
N LEU A 20 -12.22 11.95 5.00
CA LEU A 20 -10.89 11.37 5.18
C LEU A 20 -10.48 11.54 6.65
N ALA A 21 -10.26 10.43 7.36
CA ALA A 21 -9.65 10.49 8.68
C ALA A 21 -8.37 11.32 8.55
N SER A 22 -8.22 12.35 9.38
CA SER A 22 -7.10 13.29 9.25
C SER A 22 -5.79 12.50 9.28
N PRO A 23 -4.99 12.53 8.21
CA PRO A 23 -3.82 11.68 8.08
C PRO A 23 -2.74 12.23 9.01
N GLY A 24 -2.67 11.76 10.25
CA GLY A 24 -1.59 12.06 11.21
C GLY A 24 -1.03 13.49 11.19
N SER A 25 0.26 13.63 11.47
CA SER A 25 1.05 14.83 11.19
C SER A 25 1.79 14.67 9.85
N LEU A 26 1.82 15.71 9.02
CA LEU A 26 2.63 15.74 7.80
C LEU A 26 4.12 15.69 8.18
N LEU A 27 4.81 14.68 7.68
CA LEU A 27 6.22 14.40 7.96
C LEU A 27 7.11 14.76 6.77
N VAL A 28 6.64 14.45 5.56
CA VAL A 28 7.34 14.70 4.31
C VAL A 28 6.38 15.37 3.35
N HIS A 29 6.89 16.36 2.64
CA HIS A 29 6.30 16.90 1.42
C HIS A 29 7.43 17.11 0.41
N GLU A 30 7.31 16.48 -0.75
CA GLU A 30 8.23 16.63 -1.88
C GLU A 30 7.42 17.05 -3.11
N SER A 31 7.65 18.28 -3.56
CA SER A 31 7.05 18.87 -4.76
C SER A 31 7.98 18.89 -5.97
N PHE A 32 9.23 18.40 -5.84
CA PHE A 32 10.19 18.29 -6.95
C PHE A 32 10.62 19.59 -7.64
N GLU A 33 10.31 20.76 -7.09
CA GLU A 33 10.72 22.06 -7.65
C GLU A 33 12.24 22.31 -7.68
N ASP A 34 13.03 21.43 -7.10
CA ASP A 34 14.48 21.43 -7.21
C ASP A 34 15.07 20.01 -7.12
N THR A 35 16.32 19.88 -7.54
CA THR A 35 17.05 18.59 -7.56
C THR A 35 17.79 18.25 -6.27
N SER A 36 17.62 19.03 -5.19
CA SER A 36 18.30 18.86 -3.89
C SER A 36 17.71 17.74 -3.03
N LEU A 37 17.21 16.67 -3.66
CA LEU A 37 16.50 15.55 -3.02
C LEU A 37 17.31 14.89 -1.90
N ALA A 38 18.63 14.74 -2.08
CA ALA A 38 19.48 14.13 -1.05
C ALA A 38 19.47 14.89 0.28
N SER A 39 19.34 16.22 0.24
CA SER A 39 19.23 17.04 1.46
C SER A 39 17.91 16.81 2.22
N ARG A 40 16.89 16.29 1.53
CA ARG A 40 15.58 15.92 2.07
C ARG A 40 15.46 14.43 2.42
N GLY A 41 16.57 13.69 2.36
CA GLY A 41 16.64 12.29 2.78
C GLY A 41 16.40 11.27 1.66
N TRP A 42 16.31 11.71 0.40
CA TRP A 42 16.25 10.79 -0.73
C TRP A 42 17.62 10.18 -1.04
N TYR A 43 17.65 8.93 -1.47
CA TYR A 43 18.87 8.19 -1.78
C TYR A 43 18.61 7.02 -2.74
N ASP A 44 19.68 6.31 -3.13
CA ASP A 44 19.66 5.13 -3.99
C ASP A 44 19.04 5.34 -5.38
N GLY A 45 19.11 6.57 -5.89
CA GLY A 45 18.56 6.95 -7.18
C GLY A 45 18.62 8.44 -7.45
N ALA A 46 18.44 8.80 -8.71
CA ALA A 46 18.30 10.18 -9.16
C ALA A 46 17.13 10.22 -10.16
N PRO A 47 15.89 10.45 -9.69
CA PRO A 47 14.73 10.47 -10.57
C PRO A 47 14.88 11.59 -11.60
N VAL A 48 14.34 11.38 -12.80
CA VAL A 48 14.27 12.42 -13.82
C VAL A 48 13.19 13.41 -13.43
N ILE A 49 13.57 14.67 -13.23
CA ILE A 49 12.64 15.76 -12.94
C ILE A 49 12.50 16.62 -14.20
N VAL A 50 11.26 16.91 -14.60
CA VAL A 50 10.93 17.71 -15.78
C VAL A 50 9.94 18.81 -15.42
N GLU A 51 9.97 19.92 -16.17
CA GLU A 51 8.93 20.94 -16.09
C GLU A 51 7.61 20.40 -16.66
N ASP A 52 6.52 20.62 -15.93
CA ASP A 52 5.15 20.38 -16.36
C ASP A 52 4.24 21.49 -15.81
N PRO A 53 3.69 22.39 -16.66
CA PRO A 53 2.82 23.48 -16.21
C PRO A 53 1.45 23.02 -15.69
N THR A 54 1.14 21.74 -15.82
CA THR A 54 -0.08 21.12 -15.27
C THR A 54 0.18 20.37 -13.97
N ALA A 55 1.39 20.45 -13.41
CA ALA A 55 1.76 19.85 -12.14
C ALA A 55 0.75 20.22 -11.03
N PRO A 56 0.25 19.25 -10.25
CA PRO A 56 -0.61 19.50 -9.11
C PRO A 56 0.01 20.40 -8.04
N ASP A 57 1.33 20.38 -7.87
CA ASP A 57 2.07 21.27 -6.98
C ASP A 57 3.27 21.88 -7.70
N GLY A 58 3.32 23.21 -7.81
CA GLY A 58 4.40 23.90 -8.50
C GLY A 58 4.38 23.74 -10.02
N SER A 59 5.49 23.28 -10.59
CA SER A 59 5.77 23.22 -12.02
C SER A 59 6.73 22.11 -12.43
N HIS A 60 7.19 21.28 -11.50
CA HIS A 60 8.13 20.19 -11.75
C HIS A 60 7.59 18.88 -11.21
N VAL A 61 7.88 17.79 -11.92
CA VAL A 61 7.36 16.46 -11.60
C VAL A 61 8.42 15.40 -11.86
N ILE A 62 8.30 14.24 -11.19
CA ILE A 62 9.06 13.06 -11.60
C ILE A 62 8.47 12.53 -12.92
N LEU A 63 9.35 12.24 -13.88
CA LEU A 63 9.03 11.49 -15.08
C LEU A 63 9.65 10.09 -15.02
N TRP A 64 8.79 9.08 -15.06
CA TRP A 64 9.18 7.71 -15.38
C TRP A 64 8.88 7.43 -16.84
N HIS A 65 9.91 7.48 -17.68
CA HIS A 65 9.81 7.19 -19.10
C HIS A 65 10.50 5.88 -19.44
N TRP A 66 9.75 4.92 -19.99
CA TRP A 66 10.35 3.74 -20.63
C TRP A 66 10.62 4.09 -22.09
N SER A 67 11.90 4.19 -22.45
CA SER A 67 12.30 4.79 -23.73
C SER A 67 12.22 3.85 -24.93
N GLN A 68 12.03 2.54 -24.73
CA GLN A 68 11.98 1.56 -25.80
C GLN A 68 11.15 0.32 -25.44
N THR A 69 10.59 -0.34 -26.46
CA THR A 69 9.95 -1.65 -26.33
C THR A 69 10.87 -2.65 -25.61
N GLY A 70 10.31 -3.41 -24.68
CA GLY A 70 11.02 -4.38 -23.85
C GLY A 70 11.73 -3.78 -22.64
N ALA A 71 11.75 -2.46 -22.46
CA ALA A 71 12.31 -1.85 -21.25
C ALA A 71 11.49 -2.24 -20.01
N ILE A 72 12.18 -2.72 -18.96
CA ILE A 72 11.57 -3.14 -17.70
C ILE A 72 11.68 -2.08 -16.59
N SER A 73 12.55 -1.09 -16.79
CA SER A 73 12.75 0.05 -15.89
C SER A 73 12.74 1.34 -16.70
N PRO A 74 12.21 2.45 -16.17
CA PRO A 74 12.25 3.73 -16.82
C PRO A 74 13.61 4.41 -16.62
N ASP A 75 13.84 5.49 -17.36
CA ASP A 75 14.93 6.43 -17.12
C ASP A 75 14.89 6.98 -15.68
N GLY A 76 16.06 7.18 -15.07
CA GLY A 76 16.19 7.59 -13.65
C GLY A 76 15.99 6.47 -12.63
N GLY A 77 15.33 5.37 -13.02
CA GLY A 77 15.18 4.17 -12.21
C GLY A 77 14.42 4.38 -10.90
N SER A 78 14.78 3.60 -9.89
CA SER A 78 14.18 3.67 -8.55
C SER A 78 14.85 4.71 -7.66
N VAL A 79 14.13 5.19 -6.64
CA VAL A 79 14.67 6.07 -5.59
C VAL A 79 14.03 5.74 -4.24
N ARG A 80 14.74 5.99 -3.14
CA ARG A 80 14.27 5.78 -1.77
C ARG A 80 14.21 7.08 -1.01
N LEU A 81 13.31 7.16 -0.04
CA LEU A 81 13.26 8.19 0.96
C LEU A 81 13.39 7.56 2.34
N ARG A 82 14.35 8.06 3.13
CA ARG A 82 14.50 7.65 4.53
C ARG A 82 13.38 8.25 5.37
N LEU A 83 12.70 7.41 6.14
CA LEU A 83 11.73 7.80 7.15
C LEU A 83 12.28 7.48 8.55
N PRO A 84 11.87 8.21 9.60
CA PRO A 84 11.98 7.69 10.96
C PRO A 84 11.23 6.35 11.08
N PRO A 85 11.49 5.54 12.11
CA PRO A 85 10.67 4.35 12.38
C PRO A 85 9.21 4.72 12.66
N LEU A 86 8.28 4.13 11.92
CA LEU A 86 6.85 4.42 11.98
C LEU A 86 6.02 3.12 12.04
N GLU A 87 4.92 3.18 12.80
CA GLU A 87 3.93 2.09 12.85
C GLU A 87 2.67 2.40 12.04
N ASP A 88 2.36 3.67 11.81
CA ASP A 88 1.17 4.14 11.08
C ASP A 88 1.59 5.20 10.07
N VAL A 89 1.57 4.84 8.80
CA VAL A 89 2.05 5.66 7.69
C VAL A 89 0.93 5.82 6.68
N THR A 90 0.64 7.05 6.28
CA THR A 90 -0.14 7.34 5.08
C THR A 90 0.78 7.97 4.04
N ILE A 91 0.81 7.40 2.83
CA ILE A 91 1.48 7.97 1.66
C ILE A 91 0.39 8.58 0.78
N GLY A 92 0.64 9.75 0.23
CA GLY A 92 -0.15 10.35 -0.83
C GLY A 92 0.76 10.78 -1.98
N TYR A 93 0.26 10.65 -3.19
CA TYR A 93 0.93 11.11 -4.40
C TYR A 93 -0.09 11.40 -5.49
N ARG A 94 0.34 12.18 -6.47
CA ARG A 94 -0.40 12.44 -7.70
C ARG A 94 0.21 11.63 -8.82
N LEU A 95 -0.62 11.06 -9.68
CA LEU A 95 -0.19 10.25 -10.81
C LEU A 95 -0.93 10.67 -12.06
N ARG A 96 -0.21 10.74 -13.19
CA ARG A 96 -0.79 10.86 -14.53
C ARG A 96 -0.10 9.89 -15.49
N LEU A 97 -0.88 9.25 -16.34
CA LEU A 97 -0.39 8.34 -17.38
C LEU A 97 -0.14 9.08 -18.70
N SER A 98 0.68 8.54 -19.59
CA SER A 98 0.77 9.03 -20.97
C SER A 98 -0.46 8.61 -21.77
N SER A 99 -0.79 9.36 -22.82
CA SER A 99 -1.94 9.08 -23.68
C SER A 99 -1.80 7.78 -24.49
N ASP A 100 -0.59 7.23 -24.56
CA ASP A 100 -0.24 5.95 -25.17
C ASP A 100 -0.02 4.82 -24.14
N TRP A 101 -0.44 5.03 -22.88
CA TRP A 101 -0.23 4.05 -21.82
C TRP A 101 -0.97 2.73 -22.05
N THR A 102 -0.22 1.63 -22.02
CA THR A 102 -0.76 0.26 -22.01
C THR A 102 -0.39 -0.45 -20.72
N TRP A 103 -1.37 -1.19 -20.19
CA TRP A 103 -1.20 -2.06 -19.05
C TRP A 103 -0.64 -3.44 -19.45
N THR A 104 -0.06 -4.16 -18.48
CA THR A 104 0.59 -5.46 -18.76
C THR A 104 -0.40 -6.59 -19.04
N GLN A 105 -1.61 -6.49 -18.48
CA GLN A 105 -2.60 -7.58 -18.43
C GLN A 105 -2.08 -8.84 -17.73
N ARG A 106 -1.08 -8.70 -16.86
CA ARG A 106 -0.47 -9.80 -16.11
C ARG A 106 -1.03 -9.92 -14.69
N GLY A 107 -1.68 -8.89 -14.16
CA GLY A 107 -2.23 -8.89 -12.80
C GLY A 107 -1.20 -8.67 -11.69
N TYR A 108 0.08 -8.45 -12.01
CA TYR A 108 1.14 -8.23 -11.00
C TYR A 108 2.12 -7.11 -11.33
N HIS A 109 1.92 -6.36 -12.43
CA HIS A 109 2.78 -5.25 -12.84
C HIS A 109 1.97 -4.06 -13.39
N PRO A 110 2.50 -2.83 -13.30
CA PRO A 110 3.82 -2.47 -12.76
C PRO A 110 3.88 -2.46 -11.22
N HIS A 111 5.10 -2.49 -10.66
CA HIS A 111 5.34 -2.06 -9.28
C HIS A 111 5.68 -0.58 -9.22
N THR A 112 5.23 0.13 -8.17
CA THR A 112 5.45 1.58 -8.07
C THR A 112 5.87 2.03 -6.67
N PHE A 113 4.98 2.04 -5.67
CA PHE A 113 5.27 2.57 -4.34
C PHE A 113 5.24 1.48 -3.28
N SER A 114 6.26 1.46 -2.42
CA SER A 114 6.38 0.49 -1.34
C SER A 114 6.92 1.10 -0.06
N LEU A 115 6.43 0.63 1.08
CA LEU A 115 7.14 0.80 2.37
C LEU A 115 7.93 -0.44 2.70
N LEU A 116 9.15 -0.24 3.20
CA LEU A 116 10.03 -1.27 3.74
C LEU A 116 10.34 -0.99 5.21
N THR A 117 10.95 -1.97 5.89
CA THR A 117 11.11 -1.96 7.34
C THR A 117 12.56 -1.87 7.81
N ASN A 118 12.70 -1.51 9.08
CA ASN A 118 13.96 -1.47 9.81
C ASN A 118 14.64 -2.84 10.02
N LEU A 119 14.00 -3.95 9.66
CA LEU A 119 14.62 -5.27 9.67
C LEU A 119 15.41 -5.59 8.41
N ASP A 120 15.20 -4.81 7.34
CA ASP A 120 15.85 -5.05 6.07
C ASP A 120 17.02 -4.09 5.82
N PRO A 121 18.06 -4.55 5.09
CA PRO A 121 19.15 -3.69 4.67
C PRO A 121 18.65 -2.48 3.87
N GLU A 122 19.38 -1.37 4.00
CA GLU A 122 19.09 -0.09 3.33
C GLU A 122 18.91 -0.18 1.80
N TYR A 123 19.61 -1.11 1.15
CA TYR A 123 19.60 -1.30 -0.30
C TYR A 123 18.93 -2.61 -0.71
N VAL A 124 18.00 -3.12 0.09
CA VAL A 124 17.26 -4.35 -0.24
C VAL A 124 16.34 -4.11 -1.45
N GLY A 125 16.16 -5.14 -2.28
CA GLY A 125 15.10 -5.18 -3.29
C GLY A 125 13.75 -5.55 -2.66
N PRO A 126 12.62 -5.07 -3.22
CA PRO A 126 11.30 -5.19 -2.58
C PRO A 126 10.74 -6.62 -2.57
N GLY A 127 11.20 -7.50 -3.47
CA GLY A 127 10.59 -8.83 -3.65
C GLY A 127 10.96 -9.89 -2.60
N TYR A 128 11.94 -9.66 -1.72
CA TYR A 128 12.32 -10.62 -0.67
C TYR A 128 12.84 -9.90 0.59
N THR A 129 11.91 -9.56 1.48
CA THR A 129 12.10 -8.72 2.68
C THR A 129 11.37 -9.33 3.88
N HIS A 130 11.49 -8.71 5.07
CA HIS A 130 10.67 -9.07 6.23
C HIS A 130 9.27 -8.44 6.18
N LEU A 131 9.11 -7.37 5.42
CA LEU A 131 7.83 -6.83 4.99
C LEU A 131 8.08 -5.79 3.89
N THR A 132 7.46 -5.98 2.74
CA THR A 132 7.26 -4.97 1.72
C THR A 132 5.77 -4.76 1.56
N THR A 133 5.34 -3.50 1.64
CA THR A 133 3.98 -3.12 1.24
C THR A 133 4.00 -2.62 -0.20
N TYR A 134 2.86 -2.68 -0.88
CA TYR A 134 2.67 -2.09 -2.20
C TYR A 134 1.40 -1.26 -2.20
N ALA A 135 1.49 -0.04 -2.72
CA ALA A 135 0.37 0.84 -3.03
C ALA A 135 0.49 1.23 -4.50
N GLU A 136 -0.36 0.66 -5.34
CA GLU A 136 -0.14 0.71 -6.78
C GLU A 136 -1.44 0.54 -7.55
N VAL A 137 -1.38 0.80 -8.86
CA VAL A 137 -2.44 0.48 -9.80
C VAL A 137 -1.91 -0.55 -10.77
N VAL A 138 -2.62 -1.67 -10.90
CA VAL A 138 -2.26 -2.77 -11.79
C VAL A 138 -3.43 -3.06 -12.70
N ASP A 139 -3.16 -3.01 -14.01
CA ASP A 139 -4.17 -3.18 -15.05
C ASP A 139 -5.38 -2.24 -14.87
N GLY A 140 -5.10 -1.02 -14.39
CA GLY A 140 -6.07 0.03 -14.12
C GLY A 140 -6.89 -0.12 -12.84
N VAL A 141 -6.61 -1.17 -12.05
CA VAL A 141 -7.28 -1.45 -10.78
C VAL A 141 -6.32 -1.09 -9.63
N PRO A 142 -6.66 -0.12 -8.77
CA PRO A 142 -5.86 0.19 -7.59
C PRO A 142 -5.82 -0.98 -6.61
N ARG A 143 -4.67 -1.19 -5.98
CA ARG A 143 -4.46 -2.30 -5.03
C ARG A 143 -3.49 -1.94 -3.91
N LEU A 144 -3.66 -2.65 -2.81
CA LEU A 144 -2.69 -2.80 -1.74
C LEU A 144 -2.16 -4.23 -1.74
N ALA A 145 -0.89 -4.43 -1.47
CA ALA A 145 -0.35 -5.77 -1.29
C ALA A 145 0.74 -5.84 -0.23
N LEU A 146 0.99 -7.04 0.28
CA LEU A 146 2.08 -7.38 1.18
C LEU A 146 2.93 -8.49 0.59
N GLN A 147 4.24 -8.45 0.85
CA GLN A 147 5.15 -9.58 0.70
C GLN A 147 6.08 -9.63 1.91
N ASP A 148 6.41 -10.83 2.38
CA ASP A 148 7.32 -11.01 3.52
C ASP A 148 8.10 -12.33 3.44
N GLY A 149 8.64 -12.62 2.25
CA GLY A 149 9.32 -13.87 1.95
C GLY A 149 10.41 -14.29 2.94
N ARG A 150 11.09 -13.34 3.62
CA ARG A 150 12.12 -13.67 4.63
C ARG A 150 11.54 -14.26 5.92
N ASN A 151 10.25 -14.08 6.15
CA ASN A 151 9.54 -14.66 7.28
C ASN A 151 9.01 -16.06 6.97
N VAL A 152 9.08 -16.51 5.71
CA VAL A 152 8.51 -17.79 5.31
C VAL A 152 9.20 -18.92 6.06
N ASP A 153 8.42 -19.69 6.81
CA ASP A 153 8.87 -20.94 7.40
C ASP A 153 8.79 -22.05 6.32
N PRO A 154 9.94 -22.55 5.81
CA PRO A 154 9.96 -23.54 4.76
C PRO A 154 9.49 -24.93 5.22
N THR A 155 9.32 -25.15 6.53
CA THR A 155 8.83 -26.41 7.09
C THR A 155 7.30 -26.48 7.16
N HIS A 156 6.63 -25.34 6.99
CA HIS A 156 5.17 -25.22 7.04
C HIS A 156 4.62 -24.44 5.84
N ILE A 157 4.99 -24.88 4.63
CA ILE A 157 4.49 -24.34 3.36
C ILE A 157 3.14 -24.99 3.00
N ASP A 158 2.23 -24.21 2.42
CA ASP A 158 0.94 -24.67 1.88
C ASP A 158 0.12 -25.46 2.93
N ALA A 159 0.19 -25.04 4.19
CA ALA A 159 -0.59 -25.66 5.25
C ALA A 159 -2.10 -25.44 4.99
N ASP A 160 -2.80 -26.53 4.66
CA ASP A 160 -4.26 -26.57 4.57
C ASP A 160 -4.87 -26.13 5.92
N GLU A 161 -5.47 -24.94 5.92
CA GLU A 161 -6.26 -24.28 6.98
C GLU A 161 -5.55 -23.84 8.29
N ALA A 162 -5.73 -22.53 8.59
CA ALA A 162 -5.77 -21.83 9.89
C ALA A 162 -4.60 -21.94 10.89
N LEU A 163 -3.62 -22.81 10.69
CA LEU A 163 -2.50 -23.00 11.63
C LEU A 163 -1.35 -22.01 11.40
N TRP A 164 -1.69 -20.72 11.24
CA TRP A 164 -0.67 -19.69 11.30
C TRP A 164 -0.01 -19.69 12.69
N SER A 165 1.33 -19.56 12.71
CA SER A 165 2.14 -19.48 13.92
C SER A 165 2.92 -18.16 13.95
N GLU A 166 3.35 -17.74 15.14
CA GLU A 166 4.14 -16.52 15.33
C GLU A 166 5.48 -16.52 14.57
N ASP A 167 5.96 -17.69 14.16
CA ASP A 167 7.21 -17.85 13.44
C ASP A 167 7.05 -17.75 11.91
N GLY A 168 5.82 -17.80 11.40
CA GLY A 168 5.49 -17.83 9.98
C GLY A 168 5.26 -16.46 9.35
N ALA A 169 5.35 -16.43 8.03
CA ALA A 169 5.00 -15.27 7.21
C ALA A 169 3.51 -14.92 7.29
N VAL A 170 3.19 -13.64 7.06
CA VAL A 170 1.83 -13.09 7.19
C VAL A 170 1.15 -12.85 5.84
N ALA A 171 1.94 -12.73 4.76
CA ALA A 171 1.44 -12.48 3.40
C ALA A 171 1.27 -13.75 2.55
N GLY A 172 1.25 -14.93 3.18
CA GLY A 172 1.05 -16.23 2.54
C GLY A 172 2.19 -17.22 2.80
N CYS A 173 2.14 -18.39 2.15
CA CYS A 173 2.96 -19.59 2.42
C CYS A 173 2.74 -20.28 3.77
N ASN A 174 2.53 -19.55 4.88
CA ASN A 174 2.40 -20.12 6.23
C ASN A 174 0.98 -20.05 6.82
N GLY A 175 -0.04 -20.05 5.96
CA GLY A 175 -1.45 -19.98 6.36
C GLY A 175 -1.99 -18.56 6.48
N ASP A 176 -3.19 -18.43 7.08
CA ASP A 176 -3.91 -17.16 7.18
C ASP A 176 -3.77 -16.52 8.57
N ALA A 177 -2.91 -15.50 8.66
CA ALA A 177 -2.61 -14.77 9.89
C ALA A 177 -3.78 -13.92 10.40
N ASP A 178 -4.65 -13.42 9.51
CA ASP A 178 -5.62 -12.35 9.83
C ASP A 178 -7.07 -12.69 9.45
N GLY A 179 -7.31 -13.71 8.65
CA GLY A 179 -8.64 -14.10 8.17
C GLY A 179 -9.02 -13.46 6.83
N HIS A 180 -8.09 -12.75 6.17
CA HIS A 180 -8.30 -12.09 4.89
C HIS A 180 -7.89 -12.97 3.69
N GLY A 181 -7.65 -14.25 3.92
CA GLY A 181 -7.28 -15.22 2.90
C GLY A 181 -5.82 -15.65 2.99
N LEU A 182 -5.52 -16.76 2.32
CA LEU A 182 -4.23 -17.45 2.42
C LEU A 182 -3.08 -16.72 1.72
N GLY A 183 -3.37 -15.75 0.84
CA GLY A 183 -2.37 -15.20 -0.09
C GLY A 183 -1.85 -16.26 -1.07
N ASP A 184 -0.82 -15.86 -1.81
CA ASP A 184 -0.10 -16.70 -2.76
C ASP A 184 1.18 -17.26 -2.11
N CYS A 185 1.62 -18.42 -2.59
CA CYS A 185 2.91 -18.99 -2.26
C CYS A 185 3.58 -19.54 -3.53
N TYR A 186 4.81 -19.13 -3.81
CA TYR A 186 5.51 -19.55 -5.02
C TYR A 186 7.03 -19.55 -4.86
N ARG A 187 7.70 -20.33 -5.72
CA ARG A 187 9.16 -20.41 -5.76
C ARG A 187 9.75 -19.27 -6.59
N ALA A 188 10.82 -18.65 -6.07
CA ALA A 188 11.70 -17.78 -6.84
C ALA A 188 13.17 -18.17 -6.57
N GLY A 189 13.74 -18.95 -7.50
CA GLY A 189 15.01 -19.63 -7.26
C GLY A 189 14.91 -20.56 -6.05
N ASP A 190 15.86 -20.45 -5.12
CA ASP A 190 15.90 -21.26 -3.90
C ASP A 190 14.96 -20.76 -2.79
N ASN A 191 14.41 -19.55 -2.93
CA ASN A 191 13.55 -18.94 -1.92
C ASN A 191 12.07 -19.23 -2.19
N TRP A 192 11.29 -19.22 -1.11
CA TRP A 192 9.84 -19.07 -1.18
C TRP A 192 9.49 -17.60 -1.10
N LEU A 193 8.66 -17.14 -2.03
CA LEU A 193 8.01 -15.84 -1.99
C LEU A 193 6.52 -16.02 -1.78
N ASN A 194 5.90 -14.96 -1.32
CA ASN A 194 4.47 -14.90 -1.07
C ASN A 194 3.91 -13.55 -1.50
N ALA A 195 2.59 -13.44 -1.57
CA ALA A 195 1.91 -12.18 -1.77
C ALA A 195 0.49 -12.25 -1.20
N LYS A 196 0.05 -11.21 -0.50
CA LYS A 196 -1.37 -11.03 -0.15
C LYS A 196 -1.85 -9.72 -0.75
N VAL A 197 -2.94 -9.75 -1.51
CA VAL A 197 -3.40 -8.63 -2.35
C VAL A 197 -4.85 -8.28 -2.02
N TRP A 198 -5.12 -6.99 -1.90
CA TRP A 198 -6.47 -6.41 -1.83
C TRP A 198 -6.60 -5.40 -2.95
N GLN A 199 -7.67 -5.49 -3.72
CA GLN A 199 -7.88 -4.66 -4.91
C GLN A 199 -9.24 -3.98 -4.86
N ALA A 200 -9.35 -2.85 -5.54
CA ALA A 200 -10.64 -2.24 -5.82
C ALA A 200 -11.53 -3.20 -6.62
N ASP A 201 -12.84 -3.00 -6.52
CA ASP A 201 -13.84 -3.81 -7.22
C ASP A 201 -14.03 -3.41 -8.69
N ARG A 202 -13.30 -2.39 -9.16
CA ARG A 202 -13.45 -1.79 -10.49
C ARG A 202 -12.16 -1.14 -10.98
N VAL A 203 -12.12 -0.93 -12.29
CA VAL A 203 -11.10 -0.11 -12.96
C VAL A 203 -11.35 1.37 -12.62
N LEU A 204 -10.32 2.04 -12.10
CA LEU A 204 -10.35 3.47 -11.76
C LEU A 204 -9.33 4.29 -12.56
N LEU A 205 -8.36 3.62 -13.20
CA LEU A 205 -7.37 4.26 -14.05
C LEU A 205 -7.18 3.43 -15.33
N GLY A 206 -8.14 3.50 -16.23
CA GLY A 206 -8.09 2.80 -17.51
C GLY A 206 -6.93 3.28 -18.40
N SER A 207 -6.53 2.47 -19.38
CA SER A 207 -5.72 2.97 -20.49
C SER A 207 -6.50 4.06 -21.23
N PRO A 208 -5.84 5.15 -21.66
CA PRO A 208 -6.47 6.15 -22.51
C PRO A 208 -7.01 5.51 -23.79
N VAL A 209 -8.14 6.03 -24.28
CA VAL A 209 -8.88 5.45 -25.41
C VAL A 209 -8.36 5.99 -26.75
N ALA A 210 -7.62 7.11 -26.73
CA ALA A 210 -7.01 7.70 -27.91
C ALA A 210 -5.61 8.28 -27.63
N PRO A 211 -4.66 8.21 -28.58
CA PRO A 211 -3.29 8.73 -28.44
C PRO A 211 -3.16 10.23 -28.13
N ASP A 212 -4.22 11.01 -28.35
CA ASP A 212 -4.25 12.46 -28.10
C ASP A 212 -5.21 12.83 -26.94
N GLU A 213 -5.68 11.84 -26.19
CA GLU A 213 -6.51 12.08 -25.01
C GLU A 213 -5.68 12.80 -23.94
N THR A 214 -6.20 13.93 -23.45
CA THR A 214 -5.60 14.61 -22.31
C THR A 214 -5.81 13.73 -21.08
N THR A 215 -4.73 13.20 -20.55
CA THR A 215 -4.76 12.40 -19.32
C THR A 215 -4.86 13.31 -18.10
N SER A 216 -5.60 12.87 -17.09
CA SER A 216 -5.84 13.63 -15.87
C SER A 216 -4.88 13.23 -14.76
N TRP A 217 -4.58 14.16 -13.88
CA TRP A 217 -3.91 13.87 -12.61
C TRP A 217 -4.89 13.24 -11.63
N HIS A 218 -4.52 12.10 -11.08
CA HIS A 218 -5.28 11.40 -10.05
C HIS A 218 -4.55 11.45 -8.72
N GLU A 219 -5.29 11.62 -7.64
CA GLU A 219 -4.78 11.52 -6.28
C GLU A 219 -4.91 10.08 -5.77
N ILE A 220 -3.80 9.51 -5.32
CA ILE A 220 -3.81 8.21 -4.66
C ILE A 220 -3.27 8.41 -3.26
N ARG A 221 -3.98 7.85 -2.26
CA ARG A 221 -3.48 7.78 -0.89
C ARG A 221 -3.57 6.35 -0.39
N ALA A 222 -2.55 5.89 0.30
CA ALA A 222 -2.53 4.57 0.92
C ALA A 222 -2.04 4.66 2.36
N ARG A 223 -2.77 4.05 3.28
CA ARG A 223 -2.40 3.96 4.69
C ARG A 223 -2.07 2.52 5.04
N PHE A 224 -0.94 2.35 5.73
CA PHE A 224 -0.53 1.10 6.35
C PHE A 224 -0.28 1.35 7.84
N ARG A 225 -1.05 0.66 8.68
CA ARG A 225 -0.83 0.62 10.13
C ARG A 225 -0.48 -0.80 10.53
N LEU A 226 0.71 -0.96 11.09
CA LEU A 226 1.13 -2.20 11.72
C LEU A 226 0.18 -2.58 12.84
N ASN A 227 -0.03 -3.88 13.01
CA ASN A 227 -0.74 -4.41 14.15
C ASN A 227 0.11 -4.32 15.44
N SER A 228 -0.57 -4.32 16.58
CA SER A 228 0.06 -4.42 17.88
C SER A 228 0.57 -5.83 18.16
N VAL A 229 1.64 -5.89 18.96
CA VAL A 229 2.18 -7.12 19.54
C VAL A 229 2.35 -6.85 21.03
N ALA A 230 1.75 -7.69 21.87
CA ALA A 230 1.88 -7.58 23.32
C ALA A 230 2.05 -8.97 23.93
N ASP A 231 2.89 -9.08 24.97
CA ASP A 231 3.15 -10.33 25.70
C ASP A 231 3.56 -11.52 24.79
N GLY A 232 4.24 -11.21 23.68
CA GLY A 232 4.66 -12.21 22.68
C GLY A 232 3.54 -12.73 21.79
N VAL A 233 2.40 -12.03 21.74
CA VAL A 233 1.22 -12.39 20.95
C VAL A 233 0.93 -11.34 19.90
N THR A 234 0.70 -11.80 18.68
CA THR A 234 0.22 -10.96 17.57
C THR A 234 -1.26 -10.66 17.72
N HIS A 235 -1.62 -9.38 17.71
CA HIS A 235 -3.01 -8.96 17.65
C HIS A 235 -3.44 -8.64 16.22
N ARG A 236 -4.71 -8.87 15.91
CA ARG A 236 -5.31 -8.57 14.60
C ARG A 236 -5.98 -7.21 14.63
N ASP A 237 -5.19 -6.15 14.65
CA ASP A 237 -5.66 -4.76 14.73
C ASP A 237 -4.92 -3.82 13.75
N GLY A 238 -4.16 -4.38 12.81
CA GLY A 238 -3.55 -3.64 11.70
C GLY A 238 -4.61 -3.12 10.72
N VAL A 239 -4.23 -2.11 9.93
CA VAL A 239 -5.13 -1.45 8.99
C VAL A 239 -4.43 -1.19 7.67
N LEU A 240 -5.10 -1.50 6.57
CA LEU A 240 -4.70 -1.11 5.22
C LEU A 240 -5.86 -0.36 4.58
N GLN A 241 -5.61 0.86 4.11
CA GLN A 241 -6.65 1.67 3.45
C GLN A 241 -6.09 2.31 2.19
N MET A 242 -6.93 2.46 1.16
CA MET A 242 -6.59 3.20 -0.04
C MET A 242 -7.72 4.13 -0.46
N TRP A 243 -7.35 5.36 -0.83
CA TRP A 243 -8.23 6.33 -1.45
C TRP A 243 -7.76 6.64 -2.86
N PHE A 244 -8.71 6.80 -3.77
CA PHE A 244 -8.49 7.24 -5.15
C PHE A 244 -9.38 8.45 -5.41
N ASP A 245 -8.79 9.58 -5.79
CA ASP A 245 -9.46 10.88 -5.95
C ASP A 245 -10.35 11.27 -4.75
N GLY A 246 -9.89 10.91 -3.55
CA GLY A 246 -10.58 11.18 -2.29
C GLY A 246 -11.65 10.16 -1.89
N GLU A 247 -12.01 9.21 -2.75
CA GLU A 247 -12.93 8.12 -2.43
C GLU A 247 -12.21 6.96 -1.73
N LEU A 248 -12.71 6.49 -0.57
CA LEU A 248 -12.18 5.28 0.10
C LEU A 248 -12.60 4.04 -0.70
N ILE A 249 -11.63 3.36 -1.33
CA ILE A 249 -11.88 2.24 -2.25
C ILE A 249 -11.42 0.89 -1.69
N ILE A 250 -10.50 0.89 -0.72
CA ILE A 250 -10.05 -0.31 0.00
C ILE A 250 -10.01 0.04 1.48
N ASP A 251 -10.66 -0.77 2.32
CA ASP A 251 -10.68 -0.61 3.77
C ASP A 251 -10.56 -1.98 4.47
N VAL A 252 -9.32 -2.37 4.77
CA VAL A 252 -8.99 -3.61 5.47
C VAL A 252 -8.73 -3.32 6.94
N GLN A 253 -9.55 -3.92 7.80
CA GLN A 253 -9.43 -3.85 9.25
C GLN A 253 -8.98 -5.21 9.80
N ASN A 254 -8.43 -5.22 11.01
CA ASN A 254 -7.94 -6.43 11.67
C ASN A 254 -6.86 -7.18 10.87
N ALA A 255 -6.06 -6.47 10.09
CA ALA A 255 -4.96 -7.06 9.33
C ALA A 255 -3.78 -7.42 10.24
N VAL A 256 -2.92 -8.31 9.76
CA VAL A 256 -1.62 -8.61 10.39
C VAL A 256 -0.51 -8.31 9.40
N LEU A 257 0.36 -7.36 9.75
CA LEU A 257 1.50 -6.92 8.95
C LEU A 257 2.84 -7.34 9.61
N ARG A 258 2.84 -7.69 10.90
CA ARG A 258 3.99 -8.24 11.62
C ARG A 258 3.57 -9.28 12.64
N SER A 259 4.41 -10.30 12.83
CA SER A 259 4.23 -11.30 13.89
C SER A 259 5.01 -10.94 15.16
N ALA A 260 4.81 -11.69 16.25
CA ALA A 260 5.51 -11.47 17.50
C ALA A 260 7.02 -11.73 17.40
N ARG A 261 7.44 -12.59 16.46
CA ARG A 261 8.85 -12.79 16.08
C ARG A 261 9.54 -11.48 15.71
N HIS A 262 8.78 -10.54 15.14
CA HIS A 262 9.26 -9.24 14.65
C HIS A 262 8.53 -8.08 15.31
N SER A 263 8.31 -8.16 16.63
CA SER A 263 7.57 -7.17 17.43
C SER A 263 8.09 -5.72 17.35
N PHE A 264 9.37 -5.53 17.02
CA PHE A 264 10.01 -4.21 16.87
C PHE A 264 10.15 -3.76 15.41
N MET A 265 9.59 -4.51 14.46
CA MET A 265 9.56 -4.15 13.05
C MET A 265 8.72 -2.88 12.85
N MET A 266 9.28 -1.90 12.17
CA MET A 266 8.67 -0.61 11.88
C MET A 266 9.00 -0.20 10.45
N PHE A 267 8.10 0.53 9.79
CA PHE A 267 8.40 1.15 8.50
C PHE A 267 9.50 2.20 8.67
N ASN A 268 10.48 2.24 7.78
CA ASN A 268 11.55 3.25 7.84
C ASN A 268 12.02 3.75 6.47
N GLN A 269 11.40 3.27 5.40
CA GLN A 269 11.80 3.55 4.03
C GLN A 269 10.55 3.62 3.16
N LEU A 270 10.42 4.68 2.37
CA LEU A 270 9.56 4.72 1.19
C LEU A 270 10.43 4.41 -0.02
N PHE A 271 10.01 3.46 -0.85
CA PHE A 271 10.67 3.05 -2.08
C PHE A 271 9.75 3.33 -3.26
N LEU A 272 10.29 4.10 -4.20
CA LEU A 272 9.71 4.41 -5.49
C LEU A 272 10.44 3.55 -6.52
N GLY A 273 9.82 2.43 -6.92
CA GLY A 273 10.44 1.39 -7.72
C GLY A 273 9.64 1.04 -8.96
N PRO A 274 9.64 1.90 -9.99
CA PRO A 274 8.93 1.62 -11.23
C PRO A 274 9.50 0.38 -11.91
N TYR A 275 8.73 -0.70 -11.89
CA TYR A 275 9.16 -1.95 -12.48
C TYR A 275 8.05 -2.59 -13.32
N TYR A 276 8.34 -2.73 -14.61
CA TYR A 276 7.45 -3.25 -15.64
C TYR A 276 8.00 -4.59 -16.14
N GLY A 277 7.91 -5.63 -15.31
CA GLY A 277 8.67 -6.89 -15.48
C GLY A 277 8.63 -7.57 -16.85
N PRO A 278 7.48 -7.61 -17.58
CA PRO A 278 7.41 -8.20 -18.92
C PRO A 278 8.11 -7.35 -20.00
N GLY A 279 8.45 -6.11 -19.67
CA GLY A 279 8.86 -5.08 -20.63
C GLY A 279 7.66 -4.35 -21.21
N VAL A 280 7.81 -3.04 -21.46
CA VAL A 280 6.77 -2.24 -22.12
C VAL A 280 6.63 -2.64 -23.59
N GLU A 281 5.42 -2.58 -24.14
CA GLU A 281 5.18 -2.90 -25.56
C GLU A 281 5.63 -1.77 -26.50
N GLN A 282 5.58 -0.53 -26.00
CA GLN A 282 6.00 0.69 -26.66
C GLN A 282 6.59 1.67 -25.65
N PRO A 283 7.32 2.71 -26.07
CA PRO A 283 7.69 3.79 -25.18
C PRO A 283 6.45 4.43 -24.55
N GLN A 284 6.49 4.68 -23.25
CA GLN A 284 5.36 5.24 -22.50
C GLN A 284 5.85 5.86 -21.20
N SER A 285 4.98 6.64 -20.54
CA SER A 285 5.37 7.44 -19.38
C SER A 285 4.35 7.44 -18.24
N ILE A 286 4.86 7.59 -17.04
CA ILE A 286 4.10 8.02 -15.85
C ILE A 286 4.72 9.31 -15.33
N TRP A 287 3.89 10.28 -14.97
CA TRP A 287 4.30 11.45 -14.19
C TRP A 287 3.81 11.29 -12.75
N ILE A 288 4.67 11.66 -11.81
CA ILE A 288 4.40 11.62 -10.37
C ILE A 288 4.72 12.97 -9.75
N ASP A 289 3.83 13.43 -8.86
CA ASP A 289 4.01 14.69 -8.16
C ASP A 289 3.40 14.66 -6.74
N ASP A 290 3.69 15.70 -5.94
CA ASP A 290 3.12 15.99 -4.62
C ASP A 290 3.19 14.79 -3.66
N ILE A 291 4.40 14.23 -3.50
CA ILE A 291 4.59 13.13 -2.56
C ILE A 291 4.47 13.66 -1.15
N ARG A 292 3.54 13.09 -0.40
CA ARG A 292 3.31 13.41 0.99
C ARG A 292 3.34 12.15 1.82
N VAL A 293 4.03 12.23 2.96
CA VAL A 293 4.01 11.18 3.98
C VAL A 293 3.49 11.78 5.25
N TRP A 294 2.45 11.17 5.79
CA TRP A 294 1.91 11.47 7.10
C TRP A 294 2.18 10.32 8.04
N ALA A 295 2.47 10.67 9.28
CA ALA A 295 2.67 9.74 10.37
C ALA A 295 1.64 10.03 11.46
N SER A 296 0.92 9.01 11.93
CA SER A 296 0.23 9.12 13.21
C SER A 296 1.22 8.77 14.30
N THR A 297 1.26 9.54 15.39
CA THR A 297 2.00 9.12 16.58
C THR A 297 1.50 7.75 17.04
N PRO A 298 2.38 6.81 17.44
CA PRO A 298 1.98 5.53 17.99
C PRO A 298 0.90 5.76 19.05
N SER A 299 -0.27 5.17 18.83
CA SER A 299 -1.32 5.26 19.81
C SER A 299 -0.83 4.48 21.03
N THR A 300 -0.55 5.17 22.13
CA THR A 300 -0.35 4.52 23.43
C THR A 300 -1.71 4.03 23.94
N VAL A 301 -2.37 3.15 23.18
CA VAL A 301 -3.53 2.42 23.70
C VAL A 301 -2.96 1.39 24.67
N THR A 302 -2.92 1.79 25.94
CA THR A 302 -2.90 0.83 27.03
C THR A 302 -4.21 0.06 26.92
N VAL A 303 -4.21 -1.11 26.30
CA VAL A 303 -5.33 -2.03 26.43
C VAL A 303 -5.41 -2.36 27.92
N PRO A 304 -6.53 -2.09 28.62
CA PRO A 304 -6.68 -2.55 29.99
C PRO A 304 -6.57 -4.07 29.94
N ALA A 305 -5.56 -4.63 30.58
CA ALA A 305 -5.38 -6.06 30.65
C ALA A 305 -6.68 -6.67 31.19
N SER A 306 -7.41 -7.42 30.36
CA SER A 306 -8.65 -8.08 30.76
C SER A 306 -8.32 -9.34 31.57
N TRP A 307 -7.64 -9.16 32.70
CA TRP A 307 -7.51 -10.20 33.71
C TRP A 307 -8.75 -10.17 34.60
N GLY A 308 -9.60 -11.19 34.46
CA GLY A 308 -10.50 -11.61 35.55
C GLY A 308 -11.99 -11.62 35.23
N GLN A 309 -12.44 -12.62 34.47
CA GLN A 309 -13.70 -13.28 34.81
C GLN A 309 -13.32 -14.56 35.58
N VAL A 310 -12.99 -14.39 36.86
CA VAL A 310 -12.96 -15.51 37.79
C VAL A 310 -14.41 -15.98 37.91
N LYS A 311 -14.72 -17.16 37.37
CA LYS A 311 -15.93 -17.90 37.73
C LYS A 311 -15.81 -18.28 39.20
N THR A 312 -16.36 -17.45 40.09
CA THR A 312 -16.76 -17.91 41.42
C THR A 312 -17.98 -18.82 41.24
N ARG A 313 -17.77 -20.14 41.29
CA ARG A 313 -18.86 -21.03 41.70
C ARG A 313 -19.11 -20.75 43.18
N GLY A 314 -20.14 -19.96 43.45
CA GLY A 314 -20.71 -19.86 44.78
C GLY A 314 -21.22 -21.23 45.20
N ALA A 315 -20.71 -21.73 46.33
CA ALA A 315 -21.44 -22.65 47.16
C ALA A 315 -22.67 -21.94 47.74
N ASN A 316 -23.83 -22.61 47.72
CA ASN A 316 -24.74 -22.78 48.88
C ASN A 316 -26.11 -23.29 48.43
N ASN A 317 -26.33 -24.60 48.63
CA ASN A 317 -27.44 -25.26 49.35
C ASN A 317 -27.68 -26.67 48.80
#